data_AF-A0A4R5FKY0-F1
#
_entry.id   AF-A0A4R5FKY0-F1
#
_cell.length_a   1.000
_cell.length_b   1.000
_cell.length_c   1.000
_cell.angle_alpha   90.00
_cell.angle_beta   90.00
_cell.angle_gamma   90.00
#
_symmetry.space_group_name_H-M   'P 1'
#
loop_
_entity.id
_entity.type
_entity.pdbx_description
1 polymer ?
#
loop_
_entity_poly.entity_id
_entity_poly.type
_entity_poly.pdbx_seq_one_letter_code
_entity_poly.pdbx_strand_id
1 'polypeptide(L)'
;KNSLVTIYNSGCCGMAGSFGYEKEHYEISMQMGEDTLFPKIRATDANVAIAAAGTSCRHQIFDGTSRKALHPITILRSCVK
;
A
#
# COMPACT_ATOMS: atom_id res chain seq x y z
N LYS A 1 -23.52 -8.06 -2.81
CA LYS A 1 -22.65 -8.52 -1.70
C LYS A 1 -22.01 -7.28 -1.10
N ASN A 2 -22.14 -7.04 0.20
CA ASN A 2 -21.53 -5.88 0.84
C ASN A 2 -20.18 -6.30 1.41
N SER A 3 -19.13 -5.54 1.09
CA SER A 3 -17.79 -5.73 1.64
C SER A 3 -17.59 -4.79 2.83
N LEU A 4 -16.93 -5.27 3.88
CA LEU A 4 -16.48 -4.41 4.98
C LEU A 4 -15.20 -3.69 4.53
N VAL A 5 -15.14 -2.39 4.77
CA VAL A 5 -14.01 -1.54 4.39
C VAL A 5 -13.47 -0.86 5.65
N THR A 6 -12.17 -1.00 5.86
CA THR A 6 -11.44 -0.31 6.93
C THR A 6 -10.47 0.68 6.32
N ILE A 7 -10.53 1.94 6.77
CA ILE A 7 -9.58 2.97 6.35
C ILE A 7 -8.39 2.95 7.32
N TYR A 8 -7.19 2.75 6.78
CA TYR A 8 -5.96 2.87 7.55
C TYR A 8 -5.38 4.27 7.47
N ASN A 9 -5.16 4.89 8.63
CA ASN A 9 -4.29 6.06 8.71
C ASN A 9 -2.84 5.58 8.73
N SER A 10 -2.20 5.50 7.57
CA SER A 10 -0.86 4.91 7.36
C SER A 10 0.25 5.94 7.09
N GLY A 11 -0.01 7.23 7.30
CA GLY A 11 0.94 8.28 6.92
C GLY A 11 1.34 8.24 5.43
N CYS A 12 2.49 8.83 5.10
CA CYS A 12 3.08 8.74 3.77
C CYS A 12 3.70 7.35 3.56
N CYS A 13 3.61 6.79 2.35
CA CYS A 13 4.25 5.50 2.04
C CYS A 13 5.78 5.57 1.98
N GLY A 14 6.37 6.77 1.85
CA GLY A 14 7.81 6.97 1.71
C GLY A 14 8.30 7.04 0.27
N MET A 15 7.46 6.79 -0.74
CA MET A 15 7.93 6.67 -2.13
C MET A 15 7.93 7.98 -2.93
N ALA A 16 6.93 8.84 -2.74
CA ALA A 16 6.77 10.16 -3.36
C ALA A 16 7.46 10.33 -4.74
N GLY A 17 6.94 9.69 -5.79
CA GLY A 17 7.55 9.74 -7.13
C GLY A 17 8.80 8.85 -7.24
N SER A 18 9.94 9.44 -7.65
CA SER A 18 11.24 8.76 -7.73
C SER A 18 12.01 8.75 -6.42
N PHE A 19 11.57 9.52 -5.42
CA PHE A 19 12.32 9.79 -4.19
C PHE A 19 12.88 8.51 -3.57
N GLY A 20 12.05 7.52 -3.27
CA GLY A 20 12.59 6.30 -2.64
C GLY A 20 13.19 5.28 -3.61
N TYR A 21 13.34 5.58 -4.90
CA TYR A 21 14.23 4.82 -5.79
C TYR A 21 15.65 5.42 -5.82
N GLU A 22 15.82 6.65 -5.37
CA GLU A 22 17.13 7.28 -5.29
C GLU A 22 17.94 6.60 -4.19
N LYS A 23 19.17 6.19 -4.52
CA LYS A 23 20.03 5.42 -3.61
C LYS A 23 20.24 6.11 -2.26
N GLU A 24 20.30 7.44 -2.27
CA GLU A 24 20.47 8.31 -1.10
C GLU A 24 19.24 8.33 -0.19
N HIS A 25 18.05 8.06 -0.76
CA HIS A 25 16.76 8.18 -0.09
C HIS A 25 16.06 6.83 0.14
N TYR A 26 16.58 5.75 -0.44
CA TYR A 26 16.00 4.41 -0.33
C TYR A 26 15.80 3.96 1.12
N GLU A 27 16.83 4.09 1.96
CA GLU A 27 16.74 3.70 3.37
C GLU A 27 15.68 4.51 4.13
N ILE A 28 15.64 5.83 3.89
CA ILE A 28 14.65 6.73 4.49
C ILE A 28 13.24 6.35 4.01
N SER A 29 13.07 6.08 2.71
CA SER A 29 11.81 5.66 2.13
C SER A 29 11.28 4.38 2.76
N MET A 30 12.14 3.38 2.94
CA MET A 30 11.79 2.11 3.57
C MET A 30 11.46 2.30 5.05
N GLN A 31 12.22 3.15 5.76
CA GLN A 31 11.95 3.49 7.16
C GLN A 31 10.56 4.13 7.32
N MET A 32 10.22 5.10 6.47
CA MET A 32 8.89 5.74 6.48
C MET A 32 7.75 4.71 6.26
N GLY A 33 8.00 3.71 5.39
CA GLY A 33 7.07 2.61 5.19
C GLY A 33 6.92 1.73 6.44
N GLU A 34 8.03 1.40 7.10
CA GLU A 34 8.05 0.59 8.34
C GLU A 34 7.42 1.31 9.54
N ASP A 35 7.47 2.65 9.60
CA ASP A 35 6.95 3.41 10.74
C ASP A 35 5.47 3.11 11.02
N THR A 36 4.65 2.96 9.96
CA THR A 36 3.23 2.64 10.14
C THR A 36 2.59 1.78 9.04
N LEU A 37 2.99 1.94 7.78
CA LEU A 37 2.29 1.33 6.65
C LEU A 37 2.53 -0.19 6.58
N PHE A 38 3.79 -0.62 6.53
CA PHE A 38 4.14 -2.01 6.35
C PHE A 38 3.66 -2.91 7.49
N PRO A 39 3.78 -2.55 8.78
CA PRO A 39 3.24 -3.36 9.87
C PRO A 39 1.72 -3.54 9.75
N LYS A 40 0.97 -2.50 9.38
CA LYS A 40 -0.49 -2.57 9.21
C LYS A 40 -0.89 -3.49 8.08
N ILE A 41 -0.17 -3.44 6.95
CA ILE A 41 -0.40 -4.35 5.83
C ILE A 41 -0.06 -5.79 6.20
N ARG A 42 1.08 -6.04 6.87
CA ARG A 42 1.48 -7.39 7.31
C ARG A 42 0.51 -7.98 8.34
N ALA A 43 -0.11 -7.15 9.17
CA ALA A 43 -1.12 -7.56 10.14
C ALA A 43 -2.48 -7.92 9.50
N THR A 44 -2.71 -7.58 8.22
CA THR A 44 -3.95 -7.97 7.54
C THR A 44 -3.91 -9.42 7.05
N ASP A 45 -5.06 -10.09 7.11
CA ASP A 45 -5.21 -11.44 6.55
C ASP A 45 -4.82 -11.47 5.07
N ALA A 46 -4.25 -12.60 4.62
CA ALA A 46 -3.79 -12.78 3.25
C ALA A 46 -4.91 -12.62 2.21
N ASN A 47 -6.15 -12.92 2.58
CA ASN A 47 -7.34 -12.82 1.72
C ASN A 47 -7.95 -11.42 1.67
N VAL A 48 -7.48 -10.50 2.51
CA VAL A 48 -7.94 -9.11 2.49
C VAL A 48 -7.27 -8.37 1.34
N ALA A 49 -8.10 -7.78 0.47
CA ALA A 49 -7.63 -6.92 -0.60
C ALA A 49 -7.14 -5.58 -0.03
N ILE A 50 -5.95 -5.15 -0.46
CA ILE A 50 -5.38 -3.85 -0.09
C ILE A 50 -5.70 -2.83 -1.19
N ALA A 51 -6.30 -1.71 -0.81
CA ALA A 51 -6.66 -0.64 -1.73
C ALA A 51 -5.70 0.55 -1.60
N ALA A 52 -5.08 0.98 -2.70
CA ALA A 52 -4.25 2.18 -2.74
C ALA A 52 -4.39 2.91 -4.09
N ALA A 53 -4.80 4.17 -4.05
CA ALA A 53 -5.05 4.99 -5.25
C ALA A 53 -3.75 5.41 -5.97
N GLY A 54 -2.69 5.74 -5.23
CA GLY A 54 -1.41 6.13 -5.81
C GLY A 54 -0.58 4.96 -6.32
N THR A 55 0.01 5.10 -7.52
CA THR A 55 0.94 4.10 -8.08
C THR A 55 2.16 3.91 -7.21
N SER A 56 2.78 4.99 -6.76
CA SER A 56 3.93 4.95 -5.84
C SER A 56 3.61 4.17 -4.56
N CYS A 57 2.43 4.40 -3.96
CA CYS A 57 2.00 3.64 -2.78
C CYS A 57 1.85 2.14 -3.08
N ARG A 58 1.30 1.77 -4.25
CA ARG A 58 1.16 0.35 -4.63
C ARG A 58 2.50 -0.33 -4.82
N HIS A 59 3.47 0.32 -5.47
CA HIS A 59 4.81 -0.21 -5.63
C HIS A 59 5.51 -0.36 -4.28
N GLN A 60 5.47 0.68 -3.45
CA GLN A 60 6.09 0.64 -2.13
C GLN A 60 5.52 -0.44 -1.22
N ILE A 61 4.20 -0.66 -1.23
CA ILE A 61 3.57 -1.76 -0.49
C ILE A 61 4.08 -3.11 -1.01
N PHE A 62 4.22 -3.27 -2.32
CA PHE A 62 4.73 -4.49 -2.91
C PHE A 62 6.21 -4.72 -2.55
N ASP A 63 7.04 -3.69 -2.68
CA ASP A 63 8.48 -3.77 -2.42
C ASP A 63 8.76 -4.03 -0.93
N GLY A 64 7.99 -3.41 -0.01
CA GLY A 64 8.18 -3.57 1.44
C GLY A 64 7.45 -4.75 2.09
N THR A 65 6.38 -5.28 1.48
CA THR A 65 5.57 -6.34 2.12
C THR A 65 5.26 -7.54 1.24
N SER A 66 5.65 -7.49 -0.05
CA SER A 66 5.28 -8.47 -1.08
C SER A 66 3.77 -8.65 -1.28
N ARG A 67 2.94 -7.78 -0.69
CA ARG A 67 1.48 -7.76 -0.90
C ARG A 67 1.15 -6.90 -2.11
N LYS A 68 0.28 -7.41 -2.97
CA LYS A 68 -0.21 -6.65 -4.13
C LYS A 68 -1.38 -5.76 -3.73
N ALA A 69 -1.15 -4.45 -3.67
CA ALA A 69 -2.21 -3.47 -3.55
C ALA A 69 -2.87 -3.17 -4.92
N LEU A 70 -4.16 -2.90 -4.93
CA LEU A 70 -4.96 -2.60 -6.12
C LEU A 70 -5.50 -1.18 -6.09
N HIS A 71 -5.75 -0.62 -7.27
CA HIS A 71 -6.49 0.64 -7.36
C HIS A 71 -7.94 0.42 -6.87
N PRO A 72 -8.53 1.32 -6.06
CA PRO A 72 -9.89 1.15 -5.54
C PRO A 72 -10.94 0.86 -6.62
N ILE A 73 -10.85 1.51 -7.79
CA ILE A 73 -11.75 1.26 -8.92
C ILE A 73 -11.65 -0.19 -9.44
N THR A 74 -10.47 -0.80 -9.43
CA THR A 74 -10.30 -2.20 -9.84
C THR A 74 -11.02 -3.14 -8.87
N ILE A 75 -10.96 -2.85 -7.57
CA ILE A 75 -11.69 -3.60 -6.54
C ILE A 75 -13.19 -3.38 -6.69
N LEU A 76 -13.63 -2.14 -6.88
CA LEU A 76 -15.05 -1.84 -7.10
C LEU A 76 -15.58 -2.59 -8.32
N ARG A 77 -14.87 -2.55 -9.45
CA ARG A 77 -15.23 -3.27 -10.68
C ARG A 77 -15.40 -4.77 -10.48
N SER A 78 -14.65 -5.41 -9.58
CA SER A 78 -14.83 -6.84 -9.30
C SER A 78 -16.07 -7.15 -8.43
N CYS A 79 -16.62 -6.13 -7.78
CA CYS A 79 -17.76 -6.24 -6.86
C CYS A 79 -19.09 -5.88 -7.51
N VAL A 80 -19.09 -4.99 -8.52
CA VAL A 80 -20.27 -4.70 -9.35
C VAL A 80 -20.30 -5.64 -10.56
N LYS A 81 -21.25 -6.57 -10.54
CA LYS A 81 -21.75 -7.24 -11.75
C LYS A 81 -23.03 -6.55 -12.18
#